data_AF-A0AAU3H7G7-F1
#
_entry.id   AF-A0AAU3H7G7-F1
#
_cell.length_a   1.000
_cell.length_b   1.000
_cell.length_c   1.000
_cell.angle_alpha   90.00
_cell.angle_beta   90.00
_cell.angle_gamma   90.00
#
_symmetry.space_group_name_H-M   'P 1'
#
loop_
_entity.id
_entity.type
_entity.pdbx_description
1 polymer ?
#
loop_
_entity_poly.entity_id
_entity_poly.type
_entity_poly.pdbx_seq_one_letter_code
_entity_poly.pdbx_strand_id
1 'polypeptide(L)' 'MKFEIRENWGRPTGKGMARERATYSLLMEQGYSTREAARIVGINLRTGKR' A
#
# COMPACT_ATOMS: atom_id res chain seq x y z
N MET A 1 -26.56 4.75 -0.05
CA MET A 1 -25.68 5.93 0.05
C MET A 1 -24.75 5.88 -1.14
N LYS A 2 -24.93 6.76 -2.15
CA LYS A 2 -24.04 6.81 -3.33
C LYS A 2 -22.90 7.79 -3.02
N PHE A 3 -21.68 7.28 -2.90
CA PHE A 3 -20.50 8.13 -2.89
C PHE A 3 -19.92 8.09 -4.31
N GLU A 4 -19.86 9.25 -4.97
CA GLU A 4 -19.14 9.37 -6.24
C GLU A 4 -17.63 9.37 -5.93
N ILE A 5 -16.98 8.27 -6.29
CA ILE A 5 -15.52 8.17 -6.22
C ILE A 5 -14.98 9.06 -7.34
N ARG A 6 -14.36 10.18 -6.98
CA ARG A 6 -13.75 11.13 -7.90
C ARG A 6 -12.71 10.41 -8.78
N GLU A 7 -12.91 10.39 -10.10
CA GLU A 7 -12.08 9.61 -11.04
C GLU A 7 -10.63 10.13 -11.16
N ASN A 8 -10.41 11.41 -10.91
CA ASN A 8 -9.09 12.05 -11.04
C ASN A 8 -8.37 12.18 -9.69
N TRP A 9 -7.96 11.05 -9.13
CA TRP A 9 -6.84 11.04 -8.18
C TRP A 9 -5.59 11.24 -9.02
N GLY A 10 -5.11 12.49 -9.12
CA GLY A 10 -3.91 12.82 -9.89
C GLY A 10 -2.81 11.77 -9.68
N ARG A 11 -2.15 11.33 -10.77
CA ARG A 11 -1.13 10.27 -10.73
C ARG A 11 -0.26 10.46 -9.48
N PRO A 12 -0.11 9.46 -8.60
CA PRO A 12 0.74 9.61 -7.43
C PRO A 12 2.14 10.02 -7.90
N THR A 13 2.50 11.29 -7.66
CA THR A 13 3.73 11.95 -8.10
C THR A 13 4.96 11.48 -7.31
N GLY A 14 4.93 10.26 -6.78
CA GLY A 14 6.00 9.65 -6.01
C GLY A 14 6.58 8.47 -6.76
N LYS A 15 7.79 8.62 -7.30
CA LYS A 15 8.61 7.55 -7.87
C LYS A 15 9.08 6.49 -6.84
N GLY A 16 8.50 6.47 -5.64
CA GLY A 16 8.95 5.64 -4.53
C GLY A 16 7.86 4.66 -4.12
N MET A 17 8.18 3.37 -4.16
CA MET A 17 7.43 2.26 -3.58
C MET A 17 6.38 1.53 -4.41
N ALA A 18 6.43 1.58 -5.74
CA ALA A 18 5.59 0.69 -6.55
C ALA A 18 5.87 -0.80 -6.30
N ARG A 19 7.15 -1.18 -6.14
CA ARG A 19 7.55 -2.56 -5.84
C ARG A 19 7.17 -2.96 -4.42
N GLU A 20 7.52 -2.17 -3.39
CA GLU A 20 7.13 -2.49 -2.01
C GLU A 20 5.61 -2.57 -1.84
N ARG A 21 4.84 -1.69 -2.50
CA ARG A 21 3.37 -1.76 -2.47
C ARG A 21 2.83 -3.02 -3.11
N ALA A 22 3.40 -3.45 -4.24
CA ALA A 22 3.00 -4.70 -4.87
C ALA A 22 3.27 -5.90 -3.95
N THR A 23 4.45 -5.94 -3.30
CA THR A 23 4.79 -7.00 -2.35
C THR A 23 3.89 -6.99 -1.12
N TYR A 24 3.60 -5.80 -0.57
CA TYR A 24 2.66 -5.64 0.53
C TYR A 24 1.24 -6.11 0.15
N SER A 25 0.73 -5.72 -1.03
CA SER A 25 -0.58 -6.15 -1.52
C SER A 25 -0.67 -7.67 -1.68
N LEU A 26 0.36 -8.30 -2.25
CA LEU A 26 0.42 -9.77 -2.38
C LEU A 26 0.38 -10.48 -1.02
N LEU A 27 1.09 -9.96 -0.02
CA LEU A 27 1.08 -10.52 1.33
C LEU A 27 -0.28 -10.37 2.00
N MET A 28 -0.95 -9.23 1.81
CA MET A 28 -2.31 -9.02 2.31
C MET A 28 -3.32 -9.97 1.64
N GLU A 29 -3.20 -10.22 0.33
CA GLU A 29 -4.03 -11.20 -0.39
C GLU A 29 -3.82 -12.64 0.10
N GLN A 30 -2.61 -12.98 0.55
CA GLN A 30 -2.29 -14.26 1.18
C GLN A 30 -2.78 -14.37 2.64
N GLY A 31 -3.38 -13.31 3.19
CA GLY A 31 -3.93 -13.30 4.54
C GLY A 31 -2.93 -12.97 5.64
N TYR A 32 -1.75 -12.43 5.31
CA TYR A 32 -0.81 -11.95 6.33
C TYR A 32 -1.36 -10.74 7.07
N SER A 33 -1.01 -10.63 8.36
CA SER A 33 -1.36 -9.44 9.12
C SER A 33 -0.60 -8.23 8.59
N THR A 34 -1.23 -7.05 8.68
CA THR A 34 -0.65 -5.76 8.28
C THR A 34 0.73 -5.54 8.91
N ARG A 35 0.92 -5.98 10.16
CA ARG A 35 2.19 -5.89 10.90
C ARG A 35 3.28 -6.79 10.33
N GLU A 36 2.93 -8.01 9.97
CA GLU A 36 3.88 -8.96 9.38
C GLU A 36 4.24 -8.54 7.96
N ALA A 37 3.25 -8.16 7.15
CA ALA A 37 3.48 -7.66 5.80
C ALA A 37 4.40 -6.43 5.80
N ALA A 38 4.18 -5.47 6.71
CA ALA A 38 5.05 -4.30 6.82
C ALA A 38 6.46 -4.64 7.29
N ARG A 39 6.63 -5.62 8.20
CA ARG A 39 7.95 -6.08 8.64
C ARG A 39 8.71 -6.81 7.53
N ILE A 40 8.04 -7.64 6.75
CA ILE A 40 8.62 -8.39 5.61
C ILE A 40 9.06 -7.42 4.52
N VAL A 41 8.23 -6.43 4.19
CA VAL A 41 8.52 -5.42 3.16
C VAL A 41 9.51 -4.37 3.66
N GLY A 42 9.69 -4.24 4.99
CA GLY A 42 10.59 -3.27 5.60
C GLY A 42 10.04 -1.84 5.55
N ILE A 43 8.71 -1.69 5.62
CA ILE A 43 8.04 -0.39 5.62
C ILE A 43 7.48 -0.08 7.01
N ASN A 44 7.48 1.20 7.36
CA ASN A 44 6.80 1.70 8.54
C ASN A 44 5.29 1.53 8.37
N LEU A 45 4.66 0.81 9.29
CA LEU A 45 3.22 0.52 9.27
C LEU A 45 2.34 1.78 9.19
N ARG A 46 2.79 2.88 9.81
CA ARG A 46 1.99 4.10 9.95
C ARG A 46 2.10 5.02 8.74
N THR A 47 3.28 5.08 8.12
CA THR A 47 3.56 6.02 7.03
C THR A 47 3.67 5.33 5.68
N GLY A 48 3.79 4.00 5.66
CA GLY A 48 4.06 3.22 4.45
C GLY A 48 5.36 3.61 3.77
N LYS A 49 6.31 4.20 4.52
CA LYS A 49 7.64 4.63 4.08
C LYS A 49 8.70 3.77 4.77
N ARG A 50 9.86 3.61 4.14
CA ARG A 50 11.03 3.04 4.81
C ARG A 50 11.60 4.01 5.84
#